data_AF-A0A8H6MQL8-F1
#
_entry.id   AF-A0A8H6MQL8-F1
#
_cell.length_a   1.000
_cell.length_b   1.000
_cell.length_c   1.000
_cell.angle_alpha   90.00
_cell.angle_beta   90.00
_cell.angle_gamma   90.00
#
_symmetry.space_group_name_H-M   'P 1'
#
loop_
_entity.id
_entity.type
_entity.pdbx_description
1 polymer ?
#
loop_
_entity_poly.entity_id
_entity_poly.type
_entity_poly.pdbx_seq_one_letter_code
_entity_poly.pdbx_strand_id
1 'polypeptide(L)'
;MANLHLQLTTAGSATKDDVPAIVDAIKKCGNGGTVVIPRGKTYTIGSVLEFTGCANCDFQLEGTLKVSENFGYWNGKQSIFNLKKVKGVKIHSLTGSGLIDGNGQGSWDKYAADKNFDRPTLMYITGSSNVEVTGIRVLNPPSFGLSAAGGSSNVVFRDISLSAVSKSANLPKNTDGFDIGPASHVTVQNVTVVNNDDCVALKAGADFVDIRDITCTGSHGLSIGSLGKTPGSTDFVKNIYVHNAIMKTSTKAAGIKVYPGGSNHGIATVSNVTWDGVVVDDTDYAFQVQTCYGESADFCKANPPTAQISDIYVKNFSGTTSTKHKGMTANINCAPKGSCKIEFSNYKVKAGSGTATVACANIKDVKGVTCAAGASG
;
A
#
# COMPACT_ATOMS: atom_id res chain seq x y z
N MET A 1 21.23 28.30 -16.14
CA MET A 1 21.06 28.41 -14.68
C MET A 1 22.01 27.41 -14.06
N ALA A 2 22.89 27.82 -13.15
CA ALA A 2 23.73 26.88 -12.43
C ALA A 2 22.83 26.00 -11.55
N ASN A 3 22.87 24.68 -11.72
CA ASN A 3 22.14 23.78 -10.83
C ASN A 3 22.74 23.92 -9.44
N LEU A 4 21.99 24.55 -8.53
CA LEU A 4 22.43 24.72 -7.15
C LEU A 4 22.47 23.34 -6.49
N HIS A 5 23.65 22.96 -6.01
CA HIS A 5 23.92 21.66 -5.39
C HIS A 5 24.33 21.89 -3.94
N LEU A 6 23.58 21.29 -2.99
CA LEU A 6 23.85 21.43 -1.57
C LEU A 6 23.96 20.06 -0.90
N GLN A 7 25.16 19.76 -0.42
CA GLN A 7 25.41 18.63 0.46
C GLN A 7 25.19 19.05 1.91
N LEU A 8 24.30 18.35 2.60
CA LEU A 8 23.96 18.64 3.99
C LEU A 8 25.01 18.13 4.97
N THR A 9 25.06 18.78 6.14
CA THR A 9 25.75 18.29 7.34
C THR A 9 24.72 18.00 8.42
N THR A 10 24.80 16.82 9.05
CA THR A 10 23.95 16.45 10.19
C THR A 10 24.46 17.07 11.48
N ALA A 11 23.55 17.32 12.42
CA ALA A 11 23.86 17.60 13.82
C ALA A 11 24.62 16.46 14.52
N GLY A 12 24.60 15.24 13.99
CA GLY A 12 25.34 14.09 14.51
C GLY A 12 24.84 13.58 15.86
N SER A 13 23.59 13.89 16.22
CA SER A 13 22.97 13.49 17.49
C SER A 13 21.56 12.93 17.27
N ALA A 14 21.25 11.84 17.95
CA ALA A 14 19.90 11.23 17.95
C ALA A 14 18.83 12.11 18.63
N THR A 15 19.24 13.11 19.41
CA THR A 15 18.33 14.00 20.14
C THR A 15 18.15 15.37 19.51
N LYS A 16 18.91 15.68 18.44
CA LYS A 16 18.83 16.97 17.75
C LYS A 16 18.17 16.78 16.39
N ASP A 17 17.05 17.48 16.20
CA ASP A 17 16.28 17.44 14.96
C ASP A 17 17.04 18.09 13.80
N ASP A 18 17.24 17.33 12.72
CA ASP A 18 17.90 17.79 11.50
C ASP A 18 16.90 18.33 10.46
N VAL A 19 15.59 18.16 10.66
CA VAL A 19 14.54 18.60 9.73
C VAL A 19 14.65 20.07 9.35
N PRO A 20 14.90 21.03 10.27
CA PRO A 20 15.06 22.43 9.90
C PRO A 20 16.17 22.66 8.86
N ALA A 21 17.31 21.96 9.00
CA ALA A 21 18.42 22.09 8.05
C ALA A 21 18.05 21.51 6.67
N ILE A 22 17.35 20.38 6.64
CA ILE A 22 16.90 19.76 5.38
C ILE A 22 15.86 20.65 4.67
N VAL A 23 14.87 21.16 5.41
CA VAL A 23 13.86 22.07 4.88
C VAL A 23 14.49 23.34 4.34
N ASP A 24 15.49 23.91 5.02
CA ASP A 24 16.19 25.10 4.54
C ASP A 24 17.04 24.80 3.29
N ALA A 25 17.61 23.60 3.17
CA ALA A 25 18.27 23.16 1.94
C ALA A 25 17.28 23.03 0.78
N ILE A 26 16.09 22.46 1.01
CA ILE A 26 15.02 22.39 0.02
C ILE A 26 14.55 23.79 -0.37
N LYS A 27 14.39 24.73 0.56
CA LYS A 27 14.03 26.12 0.19
C LYS A 27 15.09 26.79 -0.67
N LYS A 28 16.38 26.54 -0.40
CA LYS A 28 17.49 27.14 -1.15
C LYS A 28 17.67 26.52 -2.54
N CYS A 29 17.61 25.19 -2.63
CA CYS A 29 17.97 24.44 -3.84
C CYS A 29 16.78 23.78 -4.54
N GLY A 30 15.57 23.87 -3.96
CA GLY A 30 14.41 23.12 -4.41
C GLY A 30 13.79 23.60 -5.71
N ASN A 31 14.25 24.69 -6.32
CA ASN A 31 13.77 25.12 -7.62
C ASN A 31 14.75 24.66 -8.72
N GLY A 32 14.61 23.39 -9.14
CA GLY A 32 15.46 22.77 -10.18
C GLY A 32 16.86 22.33 -9.73
N GLY A 33 17.23 22.52 -8.46
CA GLY A 33 18.53 22.13 -7.92
C GLY A 33 18.51 20.80 -7.17
N THR A 34 19.65 20.46 -6.57
CA THR A 34 19.89 19.19 -5.89
C THR A 34 20.16 19.38 -4.40
N VAL A 35 19.49 18.60 -3.56
CA VAL A 35 19.78 18.43 -2.12
C VAL A 35 20.34 17.04 -1.90
N VAL A 36 21.52 16.92 -1.29
CA VAL A 36 22.18 15.64 -1.03
C VAL A 36 22.22 15.33 0.47
N ILE A 37 21.68 14.17 0.83
CA ILE A 37 21.89 13.50 2.11
C ILE A 37 23.05 12.51 1.92
N PRO A 38 24.28 12.86 2.34
CA PRO A 38 25.46 12.10 1.97
C PRO A 38 25.54 10.72 2.63
N ARG A 39 26.17 9.78 1.92
CA ARG A 39 26.44 8.42 2.39
C ARG A 39 27.18 8.40 3.71
N GLY A 40 26.84 7.43 4.57
CA GLY A 40 27.49 7.25 5.87
C GLY A 40 27.10 8.29 6.92
N LYS A 41 26.17 9.20 6.62
CA LYS A 41 25.58 10.12 7.60
C LYS A 41 24.18 9.65 7.98
N THR A 42 23.82 9.84 9.24
CA THR A 42 22.46 9.63 9.75
C THR A 42 21.91 10.97 10.22
N TYR A 43 20.72 11.31 9.76
CA TYR A 43 19.99 12.51 10.12
C TYR A 43 18.78 12.14 10.97
N THR A 44 18.58 12.85 12.09
CA THR A 44 17.44 12.62 12.97
C THR A 44 16.24 13.40 12.45
N ILE A 45 15.15 12.70 12.15
CA ILE A 45 13.85 13.29 11.80
C ILE A 45 13.03 13.45 13.09
N GLY A 46 13.16 14.63 13.70
CA GLY A 46 12.51 15.01 14.96
C GLY A 46 11.13 15.65 14.78
N SER A 47 10.83 16.12 13.57
CA SER A 47 9.56 16.76 13.20
C SER A 47 9.13 16.38 11.78
N VAL A 48 7.92 16.78 11.37
CA VAL A 48 7.44 16.53 10.00
C VAL A 48 8.38 17.20 8.98
N LEU A 49 8.90 16.40 8.04
CA LEU A 49 9.73 16.88 6.95
C LEU A 49 8.84 17.31 5.77
N GLU A 50 8.67 18.62 5.63
CA GLU A 50 7.90 19.25 4.57
C GLU A 50 8.75 19.49 3.32
N PHE A 51 8.29 19.02 2.15
CA PHE A 51 8.91 19.31 0.86
C PHE A 51 8.47 20.66 0.26
N THR A 52 7.97 21.57 1.09
CA THR A 52 7.58 22.91 0.67
C THR A 52 8.77 23.66 0.06
N GLY A 53 8.59 24.21 -1.14
CA GLY A 53 9.65 24.88 -1.90
C GLY A 53 10.33 24.00 -2.95
N CYS A 54 10.05 22.69 -2.98
CA CYS A 54 10.47 21.83 -4.08
C CYS A 54 9.58 22.03 -5.33
N ALA A 55 10.23 22.36 -6.44
CA ALA A 55 9.70 22.42 -7.79
C ALA A 55 10.77 21.91 -8.76
N ASN A 56 10.53 20.75 -9.36
CA ASN A 56 11.51 19.98 -10.13
C ASN A 56 12.83 19.74 -9.38
N CYS A 57 12.78 19.54 -8.06
CA CYS A 57 13.99 19.33 -7.27
C CYS A 57 14.49 17.89 -7.32
N ASP A 58 15.79 17.75 -7.10
CA ASP A 58 16.49 16.48 -7.01
C ASP A 58 16.95 16.23 -5.56
N PHE A 59 16.31 15.31 -4.86
CA PHE A 59 16.63 14.93 -3.49
C PHE A 59 17.38 13.60 -3.48
N GLN A 60 18.71 13.67 -3.43
CA GLN A 60 19.62 12.52 -3.45
C GLN A 60 19.84 12.00 -2.02
N LEU A 61 19.22 10.87 -1.71
CA LEU A 61 19.32 10.19 -0.43
C LEU A 61 20.36 9.06 -0.51
N GLU A 62 21.58 9.30 -0.03
CA GLU A 62 22.62 8.26 0.06
C GLU A 62 22.91 7.84 1.52
N GLY A 63 22.57 8.70 2.48
CA GLY A 63 22.65 8.42 3.92
C GLY A 63 21.37 7.80 4.51
N THR A 64 21.19 7.99 5.81
CA THR A 64 20.02 7.52 6.56
C THR A 64 19.21 8.70 7.09
N LEU A 65 17.91 8.70 6.87
CA LEU A 65 16.95 9.56 7.58
C LEU A 65 16.25 8.69 8.63
N LYS A 66 16.51 8.94 9.91
CA LYS A 66 16.01 8.13 11.03
C LYS A 66 15.01 8.90 11.88
N VAL A 67 13.81 8.36 12.04
CA VAL A 67 12.73 8.98 12.80
C VAL A 67 12.98 8.89 14.30
N SER A 68 12.72 9.99 15.01
CA SER A 68 12.86 10.09 16.46
C SER A 68 11.76 9.32 17.21
N GLU A 69 12.05 8.87 18.42
CA GLU A 69 11.08 8.19 19.31
C GLU A 69 10.24 9.17 20.13
N ASN A 70 9.94 10.35 19.58
CA ASN A 70 9.06 11.32 20.24
C ASN A 70 7.58 10.94 20.01
N PHE A 71 7.12 9.88 20.68
CA PHE A 71 5.75 9.38 20.52
C PHE A 71 4.68 10.43 20.88
N GLY A 72 4.98 11.35 21.80
CA GLY A 72 4.08 12.45 22.12
C GLY A 72 3.89 13.42 20.94
N TYR A 73 4.96 13.71 20.20
CA TYR A 73 4.90 14.53 18.99
C TYR A 73 4.21 13.81 17.83
N TRP A 74 4.53 12.52 17.62
CA TRP A 74 4.04 11.75 16.47
C TRP A 74 2.58 11.32 16.59
N ASN A 75 2.03 11.24 17.81
CA ASN A 75 0.62 10.88 18.01
C ASN A 75 -0.30 11.86 17.27
N GLY A 76 -1.14 11.35 16.37
CA GLY A 76 -2.08 12.16 15.59
C GLY A 76 -1.46 12.98 14.47
N LYS A 77 -0.18 12.78 14.13
CA LYS A 77 0.41 13.35 12.93
C LYS A 77 -0.02 12.53 11.71
N GLN A 78 -0.37 13.23 10.64
CA GLN A 78 -0.75 12.56 9.38
C GLN A 78 0.43 11.81 8.75
N SER A 79 1.60 12.44 8.71
CA SER A 79 2.79 11.88 8.05
C SER A 79 4.11 12.34 8.64
N ILE A 80 5.18 11.60 8.35
CA ILE A 80 6.56 11.98 8.68
C ILE A 80 7.17 12.79 7.53
N PHE A 81 7.09 12.29 6.30
CA PHE A 81 7.51 12.96 5.07
C PHE A 81 6.27 13.47 4.34
N ASN A 82 6.10 14.78 4.23
CA ASN A 82 4.92 15.39 3.64
C ASN A 82 5.26 16.05 2.30
N LEU A 83 4.75 15.46 1.21
CA LEU A 83 4.90 15.96 -0.16
C LEU A 83 3.56 16.54 -0.61
N LYS A 84 3.23 17.71 -0.04
CA LYS A 84 1.98 18.41 -0.33
C LYS A 84 2.16 19.43 -1.45
N LYS A 85 1.40 19.29 -2.54
CA LYS A 85 1.38 20.22 -3.69
C LYS A 85 2.75 20.44 -4.34
N VAL A 86 3.60 19.43 -4.32
CA VAL A 86 4.91 19.44 -4.98
C VAL A 86 4.73 19.22 -6.48
N LYS A 87 5.46 19.98 -7.30
CA LYS A 87 5.42 19.90 -8.76
C LYS A 87 6.80 19.50 -9.26
N GLY A 88 7.02 18.22 -9.50
CA GLY A 88 8.32 17.68 -9.87
C GLY A 88 9.22 17.46 -8.66
N VAL A 89 9.49 16.20 -8.32
CA VAL A 89 10.54 15.84 -7.37
C VAL A 89 11.08 14.45 -7.68
N LYS A 90 12.39 14.27 -7.54
CA LYS A 90 13.03 12.96 -7.50
C LYS A 90 13.60 12.74 -6.10
N ILE A 91 13.07 11.78 -5.36
CA ILE A 91 13.66 11.28 -4.10
C ILE A 91 14.33 9.97 -4.44
N HIS A 92 15.65 9.93 -4.49
CA HIS A 92 16.32 8.73 -4.97
C HIS A 92 17.67 8.46 -4.33
N SER A 93 18.08 7.20 -4.33
CA SER A 93 19.45 6.80 -4.04
C SER A 93 20.10 6.28 -5.31
N LEU A 94 21.17 6.92 -5.74
CA LEU A 94 21.98 6.48 -6.88
C LEU A 94 22.84 5.26 -6.54
N THR A 95 23.16 5.07 -5.26
CA THR A 95 24.06 4.00 -4.81
C THR A 95 23.32 2.81 -4.18
N GLY A 96 22.00 2.92 -3.98
CA GLY A 96 21.19 1.96 -3.24
C GLY A 96 21.42 1.97 -1.72
N SER A 97 22.28 2.84 -1.19
CA SER A 97 22.54 2.91 0.25
C SER A 97 21.50 3.72 1.02
N GLY A 98 20.78 4.61 0.33
CA GLY A 98 19.76 5.48 0.90
C GLY A 98 18.74 4.73 1.74
N LEU A 99 18.56 5.18 2.98
CA LEU A 99 17.69 4.55 3.96
C LEU A 99 16.75 5.58 4.60
N ILE A 100 15.45 5.28 4.58
CA ILE A 100 14.48 5.88 5.48
C ILE A 100 14.16 4.86 6.57
N ASP A 101 14.61 5.12 7.79
CA ASP A 101 14.30 4.31 8.98
C ASP A 101 13.18 4.99 9.78
N GLY A 102 11.97 4.47 9.65
CA GLY A 102 10.78 4.95 10.37
C GLY A 102 10.81 4.66 11.87
N ASN A 103 11.79 3.89 12.35
CA ASN A 103 12.00 3.55 13.76
C ASN A 103 10.71 3.03 14.47
N GLY A 104 9.93 2.22 13.75
CA GLY A 104 8.56 1.88 14.12
C GLY A 104 8.36 0.95 15.32
N GLN A 105 9.39 0.30 15.87
CA GLN A 105 9.21 -0.71 16.93
C GLN A 105 8.42 -0.19 18.13
N GLY A 106 8.87 0.92 18.73
CA GLY A 106 8.17 1.50 19.89
C GLY A 106 6.77 2.01 19.54
N SER A 107 6.55 2.42 18.28
CA SER A 107 5.22 2.80 17.78
C SER A 107 4.28 1.59 17.69
N TRP A 108 4.76 0.43 17.25
CA TRP A 108 3.98 -0.81 17.19
C TRP A 108 3.64 -1.32 18.59
N ASP A 109 4.59 -1.30 19.52
CA ASP A 109 4.38 -1.70 20.91
C ASP A 109 3.37 -0.78 21.60
N LYS A 110 3.46 0.54 21.36
CA LYS A 110 2.50 1.51 21.90
C LYS A 110 1.09 1.33 21.33
N TYR A 111 0.96 1.08 20.03
CA TYR A 111 -0.34 0.77 19.41
C TYR A 111 -0.90 -0.59 19.87
N ALA A 112 -0.04 -1.54 20.23
CA ALA A 112 -0.49 -2.79 20.83
C ALA A 112 -1.13 -2.54 22.21
N ALA A 113 -0.54 -1.66 23.01
CA ALA A 113 -1.04 -1.28 24.34
C ALA A 113 -2.24 -0.31 24.31
N ASP A 114 -2.30 0.60 23.33
CA ASP A 114 -3.35 1.60 23.18
C ASP A 114 -3.76 1.76 21.71
N LYS A 115 -4.95 1.29 21.37
CA LYS A 115 -5.50 1.35 20.00
C LYS A 115 -5.86 2.77 19.55
N ASN A 116 -5.86 3.75 20.46
CA ASN A 116 -6.06 5.16 20.13
C ASN A 116 -4.76 5.88 19.78
N PHE A 117 -3.59 5.21 19.88
CA PHE A 117 -2.34 5.78 19.44
C PHE A 117 -2.32 5.89 17.91
N ASP A 118 -2.53 7.11 17.42
CA ASP A 118 -2.65 7.40 16.00
C ASP A 118 -1.26 7.65 15.40
N ARG A 119 -0.87 6.80 14.47
CA ARG A 119 0.51 6.67 13.99
C ARG A 119 0.62 7.28 12.59
N PRO A 120 1.65 8.09 12.32
CA PRO A 120 1.80 8.75 11.02
C PRO A 120 2.09 7.76 9.91
N THR A 121 1.63 8.08 8.71
CA THR A 121 2.15 7.48 7.47
C THR A 121 3.62 7.88 7.31
N LEU A 122 4.50 6.99 6.88
CA LEU A 122 5.90 7.35 6.69
C LEU A 122 6.04 8.42 5.62
N MET A 123 5.59 8.18 4.39
CA MET A 123 5.60 9.17 3.31
C MET A 123 4.20 9.39 2.74
N TYR A 124 3.77 10.65 2.70
CA TYR A 124 2.45 11.04 2.20
C TYR A 124 2.56 12.06 1.08
N ILE A 125 2.23 11.63 -0.14
CA ILE A 125 2.21 12.44 -1.36
C ILE A 125 0.77 12.87 -1.62
N THR A 126 0.50 14.18 -1.58
CA THR A 126 -0.87 14.69 -1.66
C THR A 126 -0.99 15.95 -2.53
N GLY A 127 -1.88 15.89 -3.53
CA GLY A 127 -2.08 16.95 -4.51
C GLY A 127 -0.83 17.32 -5.29
N SER A 128 0.09 16.36 -5.46
CA SER A 128 1.40 16.55 -6.08
C SER A 128 1.45 15.93 -7.47
N SER A 129 2.36 16.40 -8.32
CA SER A 129 2.55 15.82 -9.65
C SER A 129 4.00 15.60 -10.03
N ASN A 130 4.25 14.59 -10.87
CA ASN A 130 5.58 14.23 -11.36
C ASN A 130 6.55 13.91 -10.19
N VAL A 131 6.15 12.96 -9.36
CA VAL A 131 6.92 12.53 -8.17
C VAL A 131 7.58 11.19 -8.48
N GLU A 132 8.89 11.10 -8.32
CA GLU A 132 9.64 9.86 -8.47
C GLU A 132 10.32 9.53 -7.14
N VAL A 133 10.06 8.34 -6.60
CA VAL A 133 10.72 7.80 -5.39
C VAL A 133 11.41 6.51 -5.79
N THR A 134 12.75 6.50 -5.83
CA THR A 134 13.49 5.36 -6.43
C THR A 134 14.77 4.94 -5.73
N GLY A 135 15.08 3.64 -5.78
CA GLY A 135 16.36 3.09 -5.31
C GLY A 135 16.57 3.12 -3.79
N ILE A 136 15.58 3.56 -3.01
CA ILE A 136 15.70 3.70 -1.55
C ILE A 136 15.28 2.44 -0.81
N ARG A 137 15.82 2.27 0.40
CA ARG A 137 15.33 1.29 1.37
C ARG A 137 14.44 1.98 2.40
N VAL A 138 13.33 1.32 2.74
CA VAL A 138 12.39 1.74 3.76
C VAL A 138 12.39 0.70 4.87
N LEU A 139 12.70 1.12 6.09
CA LEU A 139 12.80 0.24 7.25
C LEU A 139 11.83 0.71 8.34
N ASN A 140 11.08 -0.23 8.90
CA ASN A 140 10.24 -0.07 10.08
C ASN A 140 9.34 1.18 10.05
N PRO A 141 8.48 1.37 9.04
CA PRO A 141 7.47 2.44 9.09
C PRO A 141 6.60 2.27 10.35
N PRO A 142 6.24 3.37 11.05
CA PRO A 142 5.43 3.28 12.27
C PRO A 142 3.99 2.82 11.98
N SER A 143 3.47 3.09 10.79
CA SER A 143 2.15 2.69 10.26
C SER A 143 2.30 2.47 8.74
N PHE A 144 1.38 2.99 7.93
CA PHE A 144 1.43 2.96 6.47
C PHE A 144 2.79 3.46 5.94
N GLY A 145 3.33 2.79 4.93
CA GLY A 145 4.62 3.08 4.32
C GLY A 145 4.57 4.30 3.40
N LEU A 146 4.28 4.06 2.12
CA LEU A 146 4.32 5.09 1.07
C LEU A 146 2.91 5.32 0.53
N SER A 147 2.45 6.56 0.45
CA SER A 147 1.08 6.87 0.00
C SER A 147 1.03 7.96 -1.07
N ALA A 148 0.11 7.80 -2.03
CA ALA A 148 -0.26 8.81 -3.02
C ALA A 148 -1.77 9.09 -2.97
N ALA A 149 -2.14 10.35 -2.78
CA ALA A 149 -3.52 10.77 -2.54
C ALA A 149 -3.77 12.22 -3.02
N GLY A 150 -4.94 12.78 -2.68
CA GLY A 150 -5.24 14.21 -2.84
C GLY A 150 -5.31 14.70 -4.29
N GLY A 151 -5.59 13.82 -5.25
CA GLY A 151 -5.58 14.11 -6.68
C GLY A 151 -4.17 14.14 -7.27
N SER A 152 -3.20 13.44 -6.65
CA SER A 152 -1.84 13.38 -7.19
C SER A 152 -1.78 12.69 -8.55
N SER A 153 -0.83 13.06 -9.41
CA SER A 153 -0.69 12.44 -10.73
C SER A 153 0.77 12.21 -11.14
N ASN A 154 1.01 11.19 -11.96
CA ASN A 154 2.35 10.81 -12.43
C ASN A 154 3.29 10.56 -11.23
N VAL A 155 2.97 9.53 -10.44
CA VAL A 155 3.77 9.14 -9.28
C VAL A 155 4.44 7.81 -9.56
N VAL A 156 5.76 7.74 -9.39
CA VAL A 156 6.55 6.53 -9.62
C VAL A 156 7.22 6.10 -8.32
N PHE A 157 6.97 4.86 -7.92
CA PHE A 157 7.73 4.15 -6.90
C PHE A 157 8.48 3.02 -7.60
N ARG A 158 9.82 3.04 -7.61
CA ARG A 158 10.61 2.02 -8.31
C ARG A 158 11.87 1.61 -7.58
N ASP A 159 12.26 0.35 -7.64
CA ASP A 159 13.52 -0.14 -7.04
C ASP A 159 13.55 0.07 -5.50
N ILE A 160 12.43 -0.22 -4.83
CA ILE A 160 12.26 0.00 -3.38
C ILE A 160 12.23 -1.33 -2.62
N SER A 161 12.98 -1.41 -1.52
CA SER A 161 12.84 -2.49 -0.53
C SER A 161 12.22 -1.93 0.75
N LEU A 162 11.01 -2.37 1.09
CA LEU A 162 10.31 -2.02 2.32
C LEU A 162 10.28 -3.21 3.27
N SER A 163 10.70 -3.02 4.52
CA SER A 163 10.67 -4.06 5.55
C SER A 163 10.19 -3.53 6.89
N ALA A 164 9.18 -4.19 7.47
CA ALA A 164 8.69 -4.01 8.83
C ALA A 164 8.70 -5.37 9.54
N VAL A 165 9.72 -5.60 10.38
CA VAL A 165 9.87 -6.86 11.14
C VAL A 165 10.00 -6.50 12.61
N SER A 166 9.05 -6.95 13.40
CA SER A 166 9.06 -6.70 14.85
C SER A 166 10.14 -7.50 15.55
N LYS A 167 10.71 -6.88 16.58
CA LYS A 167 11.65 -7.48 17.54
C LYS A 167 10.96 -7.92 18.83
N SER A 168 9.64 -7.77 18.92
CA SER A 168 8.81 -8.16 20.05
C SER A 168 7.68 -9.10 19.61
N ALA A 169 6.84 -9.54 20.56
CA ALA A 169 5.63 -10.29 20.25
C ALA A 169 4.54 -9.45 19.55
N ASN A 170 4.65 -8.11 19.59
CA ASN A 170 3.68 -7.23 18.96
C ASN A 170 3.98 -7.12 17.45
N LEU A 171 2.99 -7.45 16.63
CA LEU A 171 3.11 -7.39 15.18
C LEU A 171 3.19 -5.93 14.69
N PRO A 172 3.88 -5.65 13.56
CA PRO A 172 3.94 -4.33 12.96
C PRO A 172 2.62 -4.01 12.22
N LYS A 173 1.54 -3.83 12.98
CA LYS A 173 0.18 -3.66 12.45
C LYS A 173 0.05 -2.43 11.55
N ASN A 174 -0.73 -2.54 10.48
CA ASN A 174 -1.03 -1.45 9.53
C ASN A 174 0.23 -0.90 8.86
N THR A 175 1.21 -1.76 8.59
CA THR A 175 2.42 -1.41 7.84
C THR A 175 2.23 -1.61 6.35
N ASP A 176 1.11 -1.11 5.81
CA ASP A 176 0.78 -1.17 4.38
C ASP A 176 2.00 -0.70 3.56
N GLY A 177 2.36 -1.42 2.50
CA GLY A 177 3.53 -1.06 1.69
C GLY A 177 3.26 0.23 0.92
N PHE A 178 2.21 0.19 0.10
CA PHE A 178 1.77 1.30 -0.73
C PHE A 178 0.26 1.55 -0.61
N ASP A 179 -0.13 2.76 -0.24
CA ASP A 179 -1.52 3.19 -0.16
C ASP A 179 -1.84 4.21 -1.25
N ILE A 180 -2.53 3.77 -2.31
CA ILE A 180 -2.88 4.60 -3.45
C ILE A 180 -4.36 4.97 -3.35
N GLY A 181 -4.65 6.21 -2.97
CA GLY A 181 -6.01 6.75 -2.85
C GLY A 181 -6.40 7.58 -4.07
N PRO A 182 -6.96 8.79 -3.89
CA PRO A 182 -7.24 9.71 -5.00
C PRO A 182 -5.94 10.12 -5.71
N ALA A 183 -5.54 9.34 -6.72
CA ALA A 183 -4.33 9.56 -7.50
C ALA A 183 -4.47 8.86 -8.86
N SER A 184 -3.77 9.38 -9.88
CA SER A 184 -3.78 8.78 -11.22
C SER A 184 -2.40 8.66 -11.85
N HIS A 185 -2.24 7.70 -12.78
CA HIS A 185 -0.97 7.43 -13.45
C HIS A 185 0.13 7.12 -12.42
N VAL A 186 -0.17 6.16 -11.55
CA VAL A 186 0.76 5.71 -10.50
C VAL A 186 1.44 4.42 -10.98
N THR A 187 2.76 4.35 -10.84
CA THR A 187 3.53 3.14 -11.12
C THR A 187 4.22 2.66 -9.85
N VAL A 188 4.03 1.38 -9.52
CA VAL A 188 4.80 0.67 -8.48
C VAL A 188 5.57 -0.45 -9.18
N GLN A 189 6.89 -0.34 -9.27
CA GLN A 189 7.69 -1.26 -10.09
C GLN A 189 8.93 -1.78 -9.36
N ASN A 190 9.25 -3.07 -9.52
CA ASN A 190 10.48 -3.66 -9.00
C ASN A 190 10.66 -3.38 -7.50
N VAL A 191 9.68 -3.81 -6.71
CA VAL A 191 9.66 -3.56 -5.26
C VAL A 191 9.56 -4.85 -4.46
N THR A 192 10.19 -4.87 -3.29
CA THR A 192 10.06 -5.97 -2.33
C THR A 192 9.48 -5.43 -1.03
N VAL A 193 8.46 -6.11 -0.50
CA VAL A 193 7.73 -5.71 0.70
C VAL A 193 7.70 -6.87 1.69
N VAL A 194 8.18 -6.62 2.91
CA VAL A 194 7.99 -7.50 4.08
C VAL A 194 7.23 -6.70 5.13
N ASN A 195 6.01 -7.07 5.44
CA ASN A 195 5.16 -6.29 6.35
C ASN A 195 4.10 -7.15 7.07
N ASN A 196 3.13 -6.52 7.73
CA ASN A 196 1.98 -7.20 8.35
C ASN A 196 0.63 -6.53 8.02
N ASP A 197 0.52 -5.94 6.82
CA ASP A 197 -0.75 -5.48 6.27
C ASP A 197 -0.72 -5.48 4.73
N ASP A 198 -1.65 -4.83 4.04
CA ASP A 198 -1.75 -4.85 2.57
C ASP A 198 -0.38 -4.52 1.91
N CYS A 199 0.02 -5.28 0.88
CA CYS A 199 1.27 -4.99 0.17
C CYS A 199 1.11 -3.71 -0.67
N VAL A 200 0.01 -3.67 -1.42
CA VAL A 200 -0.51 -2.46 -2.06
C VAL A 200 -2.00 -2.43 -1.76
N ALA A 201 -2.51 -1.31 -1.25
CA ALA A 201 -3.94 -1.06 -1.11
C ALA A 201 -4.38 0.08 -2.04
N LEU A 202 -5.28 -0.23 -2.95
CA LEU A 202 -5.91 0.73 -3.83
C LEU A 202 -7.21 1.22 -3.20
N LYS A 203 -7.15 2.41 -2.59
CA LYS A 203 -8.25 3.05 -1.87
C LYS A 203 -9.11 3.87 -2.85
N ALA A 204 -10.21 4.42 -2.34
CA ALA A 204 -11.15 5.21 -3.13
C ALA A 204 -10.47 6.35 -3.90
N GLY A 205 -10.78 6.45 -5.20
CA GLY A 205 -10.26 7.46 -6.11
C GLY A 205 -9.03 7.04 -6.93
N ALA A 206 -8.52 5.81 -6.76
CA ALA A 206 -7.40 5.31 -7.55
C ALA A 206 -7.81 5.03 -9.01
N ASP A 207 -7.04 5.56 -9.96
CA ASP A 207 -7.28 5.45 -11.40
C ASP A 207 -5.96 5.30 -12.16
N PHE A 208 -5.89 4.48 -13.22
CA PHE A 208 -4.67 4.28 -14.01
C PHE A 208 -3.44 3.94 -13.15
N VAL A 209 -3.47 2.80 -12.48
CA VAL A 209 -2.35 2.32 -11.66
C VAL A 209 -1.75 1.08 -12.30
N ASP A 210 -0.44 1.09 -12.52
CA ASP A 210 0.35 -0.04 -12.98
C ASP A 210 1.26 -0.54 -11.86
N ILE A 211 1.13 -1.80 -11.48
CA ILE A 211 1.91 -2.45 -10.42
C ILE A 211 2.63 -3.62 -11.07
N ARG A 212 3.96 -3.64 -11.04
CA ARG A 212 4.71 -4.71 -11.71
C ARG A 212 6.00 -5.12 -11.02
N ASP A 213 6.37 -6.37 -11.22
CA ASP A 213 7.60 -6.95 -10.70
C ASP A 213 7.71 -6.76 -9.18
N ILE A 214 6.71 -7.25 -8.45
CA ILE A 214 6.56 -7.03 -7.00
C ILE A 214 6.65 -8.33 -6.23
N THR A 215 7.41 -8.35 -5.13
CA THR A 215 7.44 -9.48 -4.19
C THR A 215 6.96 -9.02 -2.82
N CYS A 216 5.93 -9.69 -2.28
CA CYS A 216 5.35 -9.37 -0.98
C CYS A 216 5.45 -10.60 -0.05
N THR A 217 5.87 -10.40 1.20
CA THR A 217 5.97 -11.46 2.21
C THR A 217 5.25 -11.06 3.49
N GLY A 218 4.41 -11.93 4.04
CA GLY A 218 3.67 -11.69 5.28
C GLY A 218 2.51 -10.68 5.17
N SER A 219 2.21 -10.23 3.95
CA SER A 219 1.27 -9.13 3.69
C SER A 219 -0.20 -9.56 3.71
N HIS A 220 -1.10 -8.60 3.63
CA HIS A 220 -2.51 -8.83 3.34
C HIS A 220 -2.85 -8.73 1.84
N GLY A 221 -1.84 -8.77 0.97
CA GLY A 221 -2.03 -8.92 -0.47
C GLY A 221 -2.10 -7.62 -1.27
N LEU A 222 -2.32 -7.79 -2.57
CA LEU A 222 -2.60 -6.73 -3.53
C LEU A 222 -4.10 -6.44 -3.51
N SER A 223 -4.52 -5.48 -2.70
CA SER A 223 -5.92 -5.30 -2.33
C SER A 223 -6.54 -4.07 -2.99
N ILE A 224 -7.72 -4.22 -3.56
CA ILE A 224 -8.66 -3.10 -3.75
C ILE A 224 -9.40 -2.90 -2.43
N GLY A 225 -9.50 -1.65 -1.99
CA GLY A 225 -10.29 -1.23 -0.84
C GLY A 225 -9.54 -1.14 0.49
N SER A 226 -10.26 -1.10 1.62
CA SER A 226 -11.72 -1.19 1.69
C SER A 226 -12.43 0.02 1.05
N LEU A 227 -13.53 -0.23 0.33
CA LEU A 227 -14.37 0.81 -0.29
C LEU A 227 -15.78 0.79 0.29
N GLY A 228 -16.45 1.94 0.26
CA GLY A 228 -17.85 2.10 0.69
C GLY A 228 -18.01 2.35 2.19
N LYS A 229 -16.96 2.80 2.90
CA LYS A 229 -17.02 3.00 4.35
C LYS A 229 -17.95 4.14 4.77
N THR A 230 -18.01 5.20 3.97
CA THR A 230 -18.62 6.48 4.39
C THR A 230 -20.05 6.59 3.86
N PRO A 231 -21.07 6.80 4.72
CA PRO A 231 -22.45 7.05 4.29
C PRO A 231 -22.56 8.15 3.24
N GLY A 232 -23.43 7.95 2.25
CA GLY A 232 -23.70 8.96 1.22
C GLY A 232 -22.57 9.20 0.22
N SER A 233 -21.47 8.44 0.32
CA SER A 233 -20.36 8.49 -0.64
C SER A 233 -20.46 7.36 -1.68
N THR A 234 -19.85 7.59 -2.85
CA THR A 234 -19.58 6.52 -3.82
C THR A 234 -18.07 6.46 -4.03
N ASP A 235 -17.47 5.39 -3.54
CA ASP A 235 -16.06 5.08 -3.73
C ASP A 235 -15.88 4.35 -5.06
N PHE A 236 -14.83 4.71 -5.80
CA PHE A 236 -14.45 3.98 -7.01
C PHE A 236 -12.97 3.62 -7.01
N VAL A 237 -12.64 2.53 -7.69
CA VAL A 237 -11.29 2.19 -8.14
C VAL A 237 -11.38 1.64 -9.55
N LYS A 238 -10.55 2.11 -10.48
CA LYS A 238 -10.63 1.66 -11.87
C LYS A 238 -9.31 1.72 -12.62
N ASN A 239 -9.25 1.02 -13.76
CA ASN A 239 -8.09 1.02 -14.67
C ASN A 239 -6.79 0.61 -13.96
N ILE A 240 -6.81 -0.57 -13.36
CA ILE A 240 -5.69 -1.12 -12.59
C ILE A 240 -5.10 -2.29 -13.34
N TYR A 241 -3.77 -2.29 -13.49
CA TYR A 241 -3.05 -3.43 -14.02
C TYR A 241 -1.95 -3.86 -13.06
N VAL A 242 -2.05 -5.09 -12.58
CA VAL A 242 -1.01 -5.72 -11.75
C VAL A 242 -0.42 -6.87 -12.52
N HIS A 243 0.91 -6.90 -12.69
CA HIS A 243 1.56 -8.01 -13.39
C HIS A 243 2.90 -8.44 -12.79
N ASN A 244 3.24 -9.72 -12.92
CA ASN A 244 4.46 -10.31 -12.36
C ASN A 244 4.60 -10.08 -10.83
N ALA A 245 3.68 -10.65 -10.06
CA ALA A 245 3.72 -10.55 -8.60
C ALA A 245 4.05 -11.90 -7.95
N ILE A 246 4.84 -11.88 -6.88
CA ILE A 246 5.11 -13.04 -6.03
C ILE A 246 4.60 -12.76 -4.63
N MET A 247 3.63 -13.56 -4.18
CA MET A 247 2.93 -13.37 -2.93
C MET A 247 3.25 -14.54 -1.98
N LYS A 248 4.02 -14.24 -0.93
CA LYS A 248 4.56 -15.21 0.01
C LYS A 248 3.92 -15.07 1.38
N THR A 249 3.48 -16.17 1.97
CA THR A 249 3.00 -16.23 3.37
C THR A 249 1.99 -15.12 3.73
N SER A 250 1.18 -14.71 2.75
CA SER A 250 0.20 -13.64 2.87
C SER A 250 -1.17 -14.18 3.30
N THR A 251 -2.05 -13.30 3.79
CA THR A 251 -3.46 -13.69 4.06
C THR A 251 -4.30 -13.78 2.78
N LYS A 252 -3.89 -13.09 1.73
CA LYS A 252 -4.35 -13.29 0.36
C LYS A 252 -3.30 -12.78 -0.61
N ALA A 253 -3.22 -13.34 -1.82
CA ALA A 253 -2.31 -12.83 -2.84
C ALA A 253 -2.90 -11.57 -3.49
N ALA A 254 -4.17 -11.62 -3.89
CA ALA A 254 -4.91 -10.47 -4.40
C ALA A 254 -6.37 -10.48 -3.94
N GLY A 255 -7.04 -9.32 -3.98
CA GLY A 255 -8.48 -9.30 -3.71
C GLY A 255 -9.14 -7.94 -3.65
N ILE A 256 -10.45 -7.96 -3.39
CA ILE A 256 -11.33 -6.79 -3.31
C ILE A 256 -12.06 -6.82 -1.97
N LYS A 257 -12.02 -5.71 -1.23
CA LYS A 257 -12.71 -5.53 0.05
C LYS A 257 -13.70 -4.37 -0.09
N VAL A 258 -14.99 -4.61 0.10
CA VAL A 258 -16.02 -3.56 0.10
C VAL A 258 -16.95 -3.74 1.30
N TYR A 259 -17.39 -2.62 1.85
CA TYR A 259 -18.41 -2.58 2.89
C TYR A 259 -19.77 -3.05 2.35
N PRO A 260 -20.64 -3.60 3.22
CA PRO A 260 -22.01 -3.96 2.84
C PRO A 260 -22.89 -2.73 2.62
N GLY A 261 -24.18 -2.94 2.33
CA GLY A 261 -25.15 -1.86 2.21
C GLY A 261 -25.57 -1.31 3.58
N GLY A 262 -26.65 -0.52 3.59
CA GLY A 262 -27.24 0.05 4.80
C GLY A 262 -26.94 1.54 4.96
N SER A 263 -27.64 2.21 5.88
CA SER A 263 -27.52 3.67 6.07
C SER A 263 -26.15 4.13 6.58
N ASN A 264 -25.35 3.20 7.12
CA ASN A 264 -24.04 3.48 7.69
C ASN A 264 -22.89 3.38 6.67
N HIS A 265 -23.18 2.97 5.44
CA HIS A 265 -22.17 2.69 4.42
C HIS A 265 -22.48 3.39 3.10
N GLY A 266 -21.45 3.60 2.30
CA GLY A 266 -21.52 4.13 0.95
C GLY A 266 -21.68 3.03 -0.10
N ILE A 267 -21.51 3.41 -1.36
CA ILE A 267 -21.50 2.48 -2.50
C ILE A 267 -20.06 2.34 -2.99
N ALA A 268 -19.68 1.15 -3.46
CA ALA A 268 -18.38 0.89 -4.07
C ALA A 268 -18.53 0.48 -5.54
N THR A 269 -17.69 1.03 -6.41
CA THR A 269 -17.54 0.62 -7.82
C THR A 269 -16.11 0.21 -8.10
N VAL A 270 -15.90 -0.98 -8.66
CA VAL A 270 -14.59 -1.47 -9.11
C VAL A 270 -14.70 -1.91 -10.55
N SER A 271 -13.90 -1.33 -11.44
CA SER A 271 -13.96 -1.66 -12.86
C SER A 271 -12.61 -1.68 -13.57
N ASN A 272 -12.47 -2.55 -14.57
CA ASN A 272 -11.25 -2.68 -15.38
C ASN A 272 -10.01 -2.89 -14.51
N VAL A 273 -9.98 -4.03 -13.81
CA VAL A 273 -8.88 -4.43 -12.93
C VAL A 273 -8.36 -5.79 -13.35
N THR A 274 -7.07 -5.86 -13.66
CA THR A 274 -6.42 -7.11 -14.05
C THR A 274 -5.27 -7.42 -13.11
N TRP A 275 -5.24 -8.64 -12.58
CA TRP A 275 -4.04 -9.25 -12.01
C TRP A 275 -3.55 -10.34 -12.99
N ASP A 276 -2.33 -10.20 -13.49
CA ASP A 276 -1.75 -11.09 -14.51
C ASP A 276 -0.37 -11.63 -14.08
N GLY A 277 -0.23 -12.94 -13.90
CA GLY A 277 1.06 -13.54 -13.54
C GLY A 277 1.37 -13.39 -12.05
N VAL A 278 0.43 -13.82 -11.20
CA VAL A 278 0.62 -13.87 -9.74
C VAL A 278 1.06 -15.28 -9.33
N VAL A 279 2.25 -15.37 -8.74
CA VAL A 279 2.77 -16.58 -8.10
C VAL A 279 2.38 -16.56 -6.63
N VAL A 280 1.64 -17.59 -6.22
CA VAL A 280 1.17 -17.80 -4.85
C VAL A 280 2.11 -18.78 -4.15
N ASP A 281 2.66 -18.40 -3.01
CA ASP A 281 3.63 -19.19 -2.25
C ASP A 281 3.22 -19.19 -0.77
N ASP A 282 2.67 -20.31 -0.29
CA ASP A 282 2.18 -20.49 1.08
C ASP A 282 1.24 -19.37 1.58
N THR A 283 0.45 -18.80 0.67
CA THR A 283 -0.49 -17.71 0.97
C THR A 283 -1.90 -18.27 1.17
N ASP A 284 -2.65 -17.75 2.14
CA ASP A 284 -3.93 -18.35 2.58
C ASP A 284 -4.99 -18.44 1.46
N TYR A 285 -5.17 -17.36 0.70
CA TYR A 285 -6.01 -17.34 -0.51
C TYR A 285 -5.23 -16.78 -1.70
N ALA A 286 -5.35 -17.39 -2.87
CA ALA A 286 -4.86 -16.78 -4.10
C ALA A 286 -5.68 -15.54 -4.46
N PHE A 287 -7.00 -15.62 -4.35
CA PHE A 287 -7.88 -14.51 -4.68
C PHE A 287 -9.06 -14.44 -3.73
N GLN A 288 -9.45 -13.23 -3.33
CA GLN A 288 -10.57 -13.03 -2.43
C GLN A 288 -11.44 -11.84 -2.82
N VAL A 289 -12.75 -12.01 -2.79
CA VAL A 289 -13.71 -10.91 -2.83
C VAL A 289 -14.51 -10.95 -1.53
N GLN A 290 -14.44 -9.87 -0.76
CA GLN A 290 -15.17 -9.68 0.49
C GLN A 290 -16.13 -8.51 0.32
N THR A 291 -17.43 -8.76 0.43
CA THR A 291 -18.47 -7.71 0.36
C THR A 291 -19.18 -7.47 1.69
N CYS A 292 -18.74 -8.10 2.77
CA CYS A 292 -19.25 -7.89 4.13
C CYS A 292 -18.13 -7.32 5.04
N TYR A 293 -17.23 -6.53 4.45
CA TYR A 293 -16.06 -6.05 5.18
C TYR A 293 -16.45 -5.14 6.34
N GLY A 294 -15.89 -5.42 7.52
CA GLY A 294 -16.07 -4.59 8.72
C GLY A 294 -17.39 -4.78 9.45
N GLU A 295 -18.23 -5.73 9.05
CA GLU A 295 -19.55 -5.98 9.63
C GLU A 295 -19.78 -7.47 9.92
N SER A 296 -20.84 -7.80 10.67
CA SER A 296 -21.23 -9.18 10.94
C SER A 296 -22.07 -9.79 9.81
N ALA A 297 -22.10 -11.12 9.73
CA ALA A 297 -22.95 -11.82 8.76
C ALA A 297 -24.44 -11.45 8.90
N ASP A 298 -24.94 -11.29 10.13
CA ASP A 298 -26.32 -10.86 10.38
C ASP A 298 -26.58 -9.43 9.90
N PHE A 299 -25.62 -8.52 10.12
CA PHE A 299 -25.71 -7.16 9.60
C PHE A 299 -25.79 -7.17 8.07
N CYS A 300 -24.92 -7.93 7.40
CA CYS A 300 -24.89 -8.01 5.93
C CYS A 300 -26.11 -8.72 5.35
N LYS A 301 -26.72 -9.65 6.09
CA LYS A 301 -28.00 -10.27 5.70
C LYS A 301 -29.14 -9.24 5.73
N ALA A 302 -29.17 -8.38 6.74
CA ALA A 302 -30.16 -7.29 6.85
C ALA A 302 -29.86 -6.14 5.87
N ASN A 303 -28.58 -5.87 5.61
CA ASN A 303 -28.07 -4.78 4.79
C ASN A 303 -27.21 -5.31 3.63
N PRO A 304 -27.82 -6.02 2.66
CA PRO A 304 -27.09 -6.69 1.59
C PRO A 304 -26.20 -5.73 0.80
N PRO A 305 -24.95 -6.13 0.48
CA PRO A 305 -24.04 -5.32 -0.32
C PRO A 305 -24.60 -5.02 -1.72
N THR A 306 -24.32 -3.81 -2.21
CA THR A 306 -24.76 -3.28 -3.51
C THR A 306 -23.60 -2.91 -4.44
N ALA A 307 -22.38 -3.30 -4.09
CA ALA A 307 -21.18 -2.95 -4.83
C ALA A 307 -21.24 -3.38 -6.31
N GLN A 308 -20.70 -2.55 -7.19
CA GLN A 308 -20.66 -2.79 -8.63
C GLN A 308 -19.24 -3.19 -9.03
N ILE A 309 -19.04 -4.47 -9.35
CA ILE A 309 -17.75 -5.04 -9.70
C ILE A 309 -17.83 -5.57 -11.14
N SER A 310 -17.10 -4.94 -12.06
CA SER A 310 -17.10 -5.32 -13.48
C SER A 310 -15.70 -5.41 -14.06
N ASP A 311 -15.55 -6.18 -15.14
CA ASP A 311 -14.31 -6.24 -15.94
C ASP A 311 -13.08 -6.53 -15.07
N ILE A 312 -13.23 -7.57 -14.24
CA ILE A 312 -12.17 -8.06 -13.36
C ILE A 312 -11.55 -9.30 -13.99
N TYR A 313 -10.23 -9.30 -14.11
CA TYR A 313 -9.49 -10.39 -14.75
C TYR A 313 -8.41 -10.94 -13.81
N VAL A 314 -8.47 -12.25 -13.56
CA VAL A 314 -7.50 -13.01 -12.77
C VAL A 314 -6.78 -13.97 -13.71
N LYS A 315 -5.59 -13.57 -14.19
CA LYS A 315 -4.90 -14.21 -15.31
C LYS A 315 -3.56 -14.79 -14.86
N ASN A 316 -3.24 -15.98 -15.35
CA ASN A 316 -1.92 -16.61 -15.15
C ASN A 316 -1.50 -16.75 -13.68
N PHE A 317 -2.46 -17.06 -12.79
CA PHE A 317 -2.16 -17.34 -11.39
C PHE A 317 -1.59 -18.76 -11.26
N SER A 318 -0.54 -18.94 -10.46
CA SER A 318 0.12 -20.24 -10.25
C SER A 318 0.64 -20.39 -8.82
N GLY A 319 1.15 -21.57 -8.48
CA GLY A 319 1.75 -21.84 -7.18
C GLY A 319 0.80 -22.53 -6.20
N THR A 320 1.00 -22.33 -4.91
CA THR A 320 0.34 -23.13 -3.86
C THR A 320 -0.14 -22.27 -2.69
N THR A 321 -1.39 -22.45 -2.26
CA THR A 321 -1.91 -21.80 -1.04
C THR A 321 -1.53 -22.57 0.22
N SER A 322 -1.59 -21.89 1.37
CA SER A 322 -1.41 -22.51 2.69
C SER A 322 -2.49 -23.58 2.98
N THR A 323 -2.32 -24.34 4.05
CA THR A 323 -3.31 -25.36 4.47
C THR A 323 -4.48 -24.79 5.29
N LYS A 324 -4.44 -23.49 5.63
CA LYS A 324 -5.39 -22.85 6.57
C LYS A 324 -6.85 -23.00 6.17
N HIS A 325 -7.15 -22.91 4.87
CA HIS A 325 -8.51 -22.98 4.33
C HIS A 325 -8.83 -24.34 3.68
N LYS A 326 -8.15 -25.40 4.11
CA LYS A 326 -8.52 -26.81 3.86
C LYS A 326 -8.87 -27.13 2.40
N GLY A 327 -8.06 -26.63 1.47
CA GLY A 327 -8.23 -26.90 0.05
C GLY A 327 -8.87 -25.79 -0.79
N MET A 328 -9.39 -24.75 -0.13
CA MET A 328 -9.93 -23.56 -0.80
C MET A 328 -8.79 -22.64 -1.24
N THR A 329 -8.68 -22.41 -2.55
CA THR A 329 -7.66 -21.53 -3.13
C THR A 329 -8.17 -20.11 -3.36
N ALA A 330 -9.49 -19.93 -3.48
CA ALA A 330 -10.11 -18.61 -3.61
C ALA A 330 -11.50 -18.57 -2.98
N ASN A 331 -11.89 -17.40 -2.48
CA ASN A 331 -13.18 -17.14 -1.86
C ASN A 331 -13.81 -15.88 -2.47
N ILE A 332 -14.84 -16.07 -3.30
CA ILE A 332 -15.49 -15.05 -4.10
C ILE A 332 -16.90 -14.81 -3.54
N ASN A 333 -16.98 -13.98 -2.50
CA ASN A 333 -18.26 -13.54 -1.93
C ASN A 333 -18.71 -12.25 -2.61
N CYS A 334 -19.47 -12.36 -3.70
CA CYS A 334 -19.99 -11.20 -4.43
C CYS A 334 -21.25 -10.60 -3.77
N ALA A 335 -21.56 -9.37 -4.16
CA ALA A 335 -22.70 -8.62 -3.67
C ALA A 335 -24.03 -9.18 -4.24
N PRO A 336 -25.01 -9.61 -3.42
CA PRO A 336 -26.27 -10.17 -3.91
C PRO A 336 -27.19 -9.13 -4.57
N LYS A 337 -27.02 -7.84 -4.26
CA LYS A 337 -27.74 -6.72 -4.89
C LYS A 337 -26.84 -5.82 -5.73
N GLY A 338 -25.67 -6.34 -6.10
CA GLY A 338 -24.67 -5.65 -6.90
C GLY A 338 -24.49 -6.28 -8.29
N SER A 339 -23.43 -5.87 -8.97
CA SER A 339 -22.90 -6.61 -10.12
C SER A 339 -21.55 -7.23 -9.77
N CYS A 340 -21.26 -8.41 -10.33
CA CYS A 340 -19.99 -9.08 -10.13
C CYS A 340 -19.61 -9.84 -11.40
N LYS A 341 -18.66 -9.30 -12.17
CA LYS A 341 -18.12 -9.94 -13.38
C LYS A 341 -16.62 -10.14 -13.20
N ILE A 342 -16.23 -11.40 -13.01
CA ILE A 342 -14.86 -11.81 -12.78
C ILE A 342 -14.55 -12.97 -13.74
N GLU A 343 -13.47 -12.84 -14.50
CA GLU A 343 -12.99 -13.89 -15.39
C GLU A 343 -11.63 -14.41 -14.91
N PHE A 344 -11.52 -15.73 -14.83
CA PHE A 344 -10.26 -16.41 -14.60
C PHE A 344 -9.72 -16.93 -15.93
N SER A 345 -8.40 -16.89 -16.11
CA SER A 345 -7.74 -17.56 -17.23
C SER A 345 -6.38 -18.10 -16.81
N ASN A 346 -6.07 -19.32 -17.23
CA ASN A 346 -4.85 -20.03 -16.85
C ASN A 346 -4.61 -20.03 -15.32
N TYR A 347 -5.67 -20.26 -14.54
CA TYR A 347 -5.60 -20.36 -13.08
C TYR A 347 -5.11 -21.77 -12.69
N LYS A 348 -3.85 -21.85 -12.26
CA LYS A 348 -3.12 -23.08 -11.96
C LYS A 348 -2.74 -23.20 -10.48
N VAL A 349 -3.38 -22.44 -9.61
CA VAL A 349 -3.14 -22.53 -8.17
C VAL A 349 -3.75 -23.80 -7.60
N LYS A 350 -3.01 -24.46 -6.72
CA LYS A 350 -3.49 -25.59 -5.92
C LYS A 350 -3.35 -25.25 -4.44
N ALA A 351 -4.13 -25.89 -3.60
CA ALA A 351 -3.88 -25.89 -2.17
C ALA A 351 -2.71 -26.80 -1.83
N GLY A 352 -2.10 -26.62 -0.66
CA GLY A 352 -1.06 -27.53 -0.15
C GLY A 352 -1.51 -29.00 -0.11
N SER A 353 -2.82 -29.27 -0.03
CA SER A 353 -3.43 -30.61 -0.12
C SER A 353 -3.57 -31.16 -1.55
N GLY A 354 -3.29 -30.37 -2.60
CA GLY A 354 -3.44 -30.73 -4.01
C GLY A 354 -4.79 -30.40 -4.65
N THR A 355 -5.79 -29.99 -3.86
CA THR A 355 -7.12 -29.56 -4.34
C THR A 355 -7.10 -28.12 -4.85
N ALA A 356 -8.10 -27.68 -5.62
CA ALA A 356 -8.17 -26.29 -6.12
C ALA A 356 -9.61 -25.74 -6.04
N THR A 357 -10.18 -25.71 -4.83
CA THR A 357 -11.58 -25.31 -4.64
C THR A 357 -11.71 -23.78 -4.69
N VAL A 358 -12.55 -23.27 -5.58
CA VAL A 358 -12.96 -21.86 -5.60
C VAL A 358 -14.36 -21.75 -5.01
N ALA A 359 -14.47 -21.16 -3.83
CA ALA A 359 -15.77 -20.91 -3.21
C ALA A 359 -16.41 -19.66 -3.82
N CYS A 360 -17.69 -19.74 -4.19
CA CYS A 360 -18.44 -18.65 -4.82
C CYS A 360 -19.80 -18.43 -4.13
N ALA A 361 -20.21 -17.16 -4.08
CA ALA A 361 -21.56 -16.75 -3.70
C ALA A 361 -21.99 -15.55 -4.55
N ASN A 362 -23.27 -15.51 -4.94
CA ASN A 362 -23.88 -14.41 -5.70
C ASN A 362 -23.18 -14.09 -7.04
N ILE A 363 -22.54 -15.10 -7.63
CA ILE A 363 -21.95 -15.06 -8.96
C ILE A 363 -22.24 -16.40 -9.63
N LYS A 364 -22.60 -16.38 -10.91
CA LYS A 364 -22.86 -17.56 -11.73
C LYS A 364 -21.88 -17.59 -12.90
N ASP A 365 -21.59 -18.80 -13.38
CA ASP A 365 -20.83 -19.02 -14.62
C ASP A 365 -19.47 -18.31 -14.66
N VAL A 366 -18.71 -18.38 -13.55
CA VAL A 366 -17.36 -17.81 -13.47
C VAL A 366 -16.45 -18.51 -14.48
N LYS A 367 -16.09 -17.82 -15.56
CA LYS A 367 -15.25 -18.36 -16.61
C LYS A 367 -13.87 -18.72 -16.07
N GLY A 368 -13.37 -19.90 -16.47
CA GLY A 368 -12.00 -20.36 -16.20
C GLY A 368 -11.80 -21.14 -14.90
N VAL A 369 -12.81 -21.23 -14.03
CA VAL A 369 -12.78 -22.03 -12.79
C VAL A 369 -14.14 -22.66 -12.52
N THR A 370 -14.18 -23.73 -11.73
CA THR A 370 -15.43 -24.32 -11.24
C THR A 370 -15.76 -23.80 -9.85
N CYS A 371 -16.94 -23.21 -9.69
CA CYS A 371 -17.42 -22.71 -8.40
C CYS A 371 -17.98 -23.83 -7.53
N ALA A 372 -17.56 -23.85 -6.26
CA ALA A 372 -18.23 -24.54 -5.17
C ALA A 372 -19.01 -23.53 -4.31
N ALA A 373 -20.12 -23.94 -3.72
CA ALA A 373 -20.85 -23.09 -2.77
C ALA A 373 -20.05 -22.88 -1.48
N GLY A 374 -20.40 -21.84 -0.72
CA GLY A 374 -19.85 -21.60 0.62
C GLY A 374 -18.90 -20.41 0.75
N ALA A 375 -18.87 -19.50 -0.22
CA ALA A 375 -18.18 -18.23 -0.03
C ALA A 375 -18.85 -17.37 1.06
N SER A 376 -18.01 -16.68 1.80
CA SER A 376 -18.37 -15.72 2.85
C SER A 376 -17.26 -14.68 2.96
N GLY A 377 -17.52 -13.53 3.56
CA GLY A 377 -16.50 -12.49 3.68
C GLY A 377 -16.93 -11.38 4.59
#